data_AF-A0AA35YDE3-F1
#
_entry.id   AF-A0AA35YDE3-F1
#
_cell.length_a   1.000
_cell.length_b   1.000
_cell.length_c   1.000
_cell.angle_alpha   90.00
_cell.angle_beta   90.00
_cell.angle_gamma   90.00
#
_symmetry.space_group_name_H-M   'P 1'
#
loop_
_entity.id
_entity.type
_entity.pdbx_description
1 polymer ?
#
loop_
_entity_poly.entity_id
_entity_poly.type
_entity_poly.pdbx_seq_one_letter_code
_entity_poly.pdbx_strand_id
1 'polypeptide(L)'
;MYLMISIYAGMTHKDFIGILEQFTQEKCQKVYYCQPDLEIPEGLTLISNDLQYQEFINVAYRCRVRLPMYMDHFGTHLQAFCDVVSKENDIEDSCSVMSNMSMEIEKMTLT
;
A
#
# COMPACT_ATOMS: atom_id res chain seq x y z
N MET A 1 -3.00 2.49 -1.81
CA MET A 1 -3.33 3.33 -2.98
C MET A 1 -3.24 2.48 -4.24
N TYR A 2 -4.28 2.45 -5.09
CA TYR A 2 -4.24 1.75 -6.39
C TYR A 2 -4.08 2.77 -7.52
N LEU A 3 -2.93 2.78 -8.19
CA LEU A 3 -2.68 3.62 -9.37
C LEU A 3 -2.89 2.78 -10.63
N MET A 4 -3.53 3.36 -11.65
CA MET A 4 -3.67 2.73 -12.96
C MET A 4 -2.34 2.87 -13.69
N ILE A 5 -1.52 1.82 -13.71
CA ILE A 5 -0.10 1.94 -14.06
C ILE A 5 0.13 2.28 -15.55
N SER A 6 -0.85 2.02 -16.43
CA SER A 6 -0.74 2.25 -17.88
C SER A 6 -0.46 3.70 -18.29
N ILE A 7 -0.90 4.69 -17.51
CA ILE A 7 -0.63 6.10 -17.84
C ILE A 7 0.82 6.52 -17.55
N TYR A 8 1.57 5.71 -16.79
CA TYR A 8 2.94 6.00 -16.38
C TYR A 8 4.00 5.25 -17.20
N ALA A 9 3.61 4.27 -18.04
CA ALA A 9 4.54 3.43 -18.79
C ALA A 9 5.48 4.21 -19.73
N GLY A 10 5.06 5.37 -20.22
CA GLY A 10 5.87 6.24 -21.09
C GLY A 10 6.76 7.25 -20.36
N MET A 11 6.81 7.21 -19.02
CA MET A 11 7.52 8.18 -18.21
C MET A 11 8.88 7.65 -17.72
N THR A 12 9.78 8.54 -17.32
CA THR A 12 10.98 8.15 -16.58
C THR A 12 10.64 7.85 -15.12
N HIS A 13 11.52 7.11 -14.43
CA HIS A 13 11.42 6.91 -12.98
C HIS A 13 11.34 8.26 -12.25
N LYS A 14 12.13 9.25 -12.67
CA LYS A 14 12.14 10.58 -12.06
C LYS A 14 10.79 11.29 -12.20
N ASP A 15 10.17 11.22 -13.38
CA ASP A 15 8.86 11.84 -13.62
C ASP A 15 7.78 11.17 -12.77
N PHE A 16 7.83 9.83 -12.68
CA PHE A 16 6.94 9.05 -11.83
C PHE A 16 7.04 9.45 -10.35
N ILE A 17 8.26 9.56 -9.81
CA ILE A 17 8.48 10.06 -8.44
C ILE A 17 7.92 11.48 -8.27
N GLY A 18 8.16 12.37 -9.25
CA GLY A 18 7.63 13.73 -9.20
C GLY A 18 6.10 13.78 -9.11
N ILE A 19 5.40 12.89 -9.80
CA ILE A 19 3.94 12.78 -9.72
C ILE A 19 3.51 12.24 -8.35
N LEU A 20 4.20 11.23 -7.80
CA LEU A 20 3.90 10.71 -6.47
C LEU A 20 4.03 11.81 -5.41
N GLU A 21 5.11 12.58 -5.43
CA GLU A 21 5.31 13.70 -4.50
C GLU A 21 4.21 14.77 -4.64
N GLN A 22 3.79 15.08 -5.87
CA GLN A 22 2.68 16.01 -6.10
C GLN A 22 1.34 15.44 -5.60
N PHE A 23 1.11 14.14 -5.73
CA PHE A 23 -0.13 13.52 -5.32
C PHE A 23 -0.24 13.43 -3.80
N THR A 24 0.84 13.04 -3.12
CA THR A 24 0.87 12.89 -1.66
C THR A 24 1.14 14.19 -0.92
N GLN A 25 1.63 15.23 -1.62
CA GLN A 25 2.15 16.46 -1.02
C GLN A 25 3.34 16.22 -0.06
N GLU A 26 4.04 15.10 -0.24
CA GLU A 26 5.17 14.69 0.60
C GLU A 26 6.42 14.42 -0.23
N LYS A 27 7.58 14.53 0.42
CA LYS A 27 8.86 14.17 -0.20
C LYS A 27 9.07 12.66 -0.20
N CYS A 28 9.35 12.13 -1.38
CA CYS A 28 9.58 10.72 -1.59
C CYS A 28 11.04 10.38 -1.27
N GLN A 29 11.25 9.46 -0.34
CA GLN A 29 12.57 8.89 -0.11
C GLN A 29 12.78 7.62 -0.93
N LYS A 30 11.81 6.70 -0.87
CA LYS A 30 11.87 5.41 -1.56
C LYS A 30 10.48 4.97 -1.97
N VAL A 31 10.39 4.21 -3.05
CA VAL A 31 9.14 3.60 -3.50
C VAL A 31 9.35 2.11 -3.67
N TYR A 32 8.38 1.35 -3.19
CA TYR A 32 8.34 -0.10 -3.30
C TYR A 32 7.04 -0.52 -3.95
N TYR A 33 7.07 -1.58 -4.73
CA TYR A 33 5.88 -2.32 -5.12
C TYR A 33 5.90 -3.71 -4.48
N CYS A 34 4.74 -4.28 -4.24
CA CYS A 34 4.64 -5.67 -3.81
C CYS A 34 4.60 -6.58 -5.06
N GLN A 35 5.48 -7.58 -5.12
CA GLN A 35 5.42 -8.60 -6.16
C GLN A 35 4.06 -9.31 -6.13
N PRO A 36 3.54 -9.75 -7.28
CA PRO A 36 2.40 -10.65 -7.29
C PRO A 36 2.74 -11.93 -6.52
N ASP A 37 1.73 -12.51 -5.89
CA ASP A 37 1.79 -13.79 -5.18
C ASP A 37 2.66 -13.81 -3.91
N LEU A 38 3.21 -12.66 -3.50
CA LEU A 38 3.91 -12.49 -2.23
C LEU A 38 3.17 -11.50 -1.33
N GLU A 39 3.25 -11.73 -0.03
CA GLU A 39 2.70 -10.84 0.98
C GLU A 39 3.71 -9.77 1.38
N ILE A 40 3.23 -8.73 2.05
CA ILE A 40 4.10 -7.71 2.65
C ILE A 40 4.52 -8.24 4.04
N PRO A 41 5.81 -8.14 4.43
CA PRO A 41 6.89 -7.40 3.77
C PRO A 41 7.69 -8.15 2.69
N GLU A 42 7.56 -9.47 2.58
CA GLU A 42 8.44 -10.34 1.77
C GLU A 42 8.44 -9.96 0.28
N GLY A 43 7.30 -9.49 -0.24
CA GLY A 43 7.11 -9.11 -1.63
C GLY A 43 7.61 -7.71 -1.98
N LEU A 44 8.07 -6.91 -1.02
CA LEU A 44 8.45 -5.52 -1.28
C LEU A 44 9.72 -5.42 -2.12
N THR A 45 9.57 -4.83 -3.31
CA THR A 45 10.66 -4.62 -4.26
C THR A 45 10.88 -3.13 -4.49
N LEU A 46 12.11 -2.67 -4.26
CA LEU A 46 12.50 -1.26 -4.42
C LEU A 46 12.52 -0.84 -5.89
N ILE A 47 12.02 0.37 -6.15
CA ILE A 47 12.15 1.09 -7.42
C ILE A 47 13.09 2.27 -7.19
N SER A 48 14.29 2.22 -7.77
CA SER A 48 15.35 3.23 -7.56
C SER A 48 15.95 3.80 -8.85
N ASN A 49 15.62 3.22 -10.01
CA ASN A 49 16.14 3.63 -11.31
C ASN A 49 15.17 3.24 -12.44
N ASP A 50 15.46 3.73 -13.65
CA ASP A 50 14.61 3.51 -14.83
C ASP A 50 14.48 2.02 -15.19
N LEU A 51 15.52 1.21 -15.01
CA LEU A 51 15.46 -0.23 -15.31
C LEU A 51 14.46 -0.93 -14.37
N GLN A 52 14.57 -0.69 -13.07
CA GLN A 52 13.63 -1.25 -12.08
C GLN A 52 12.22 -0.72 -12.25
N TYR A 53 12.10 0.54 -12.68
CA TYR A 53 10.81 1.12 -13.01
C TYR A 53 10.15 0.41 -14.21
N GLN A 54 10.90 0.12 -15.27
CA GLN A 54 10.38 -0.67 -16.40
C GLN A 54 9.97 -2.08 -15.98
N GLU A 55 10.72 -2.74 -15.09
CA GLU A 55 10.31 -4.03 -14.52
C GLU A 55 8.99 -3.92 -13.74
N PHE A 56 8.84 -2.89 -12.91
CA PHE A 56 7.58 -2.59 -12.23
C PHE A 56 6.41 -2.41 -13.23
N ILE A 57 6.60 -1.66 -14.31
CA ILE A 57 5.59 -1.50 -15.38
C ILE A 57 5.23 -2.85 -16.02
N ASN A 58 6.22 -3.69 -16.32
CA ASN A 58 5.99 -5.02 -16.89
C ASN A 58 5.21 -5.94 -15.94
N VAL A 59 5.56 -5.94 -14.65
CA VAL A 59 4.80 -6.67 -13.61
C VAL A 59 3.37 -6.16 -13.55
N ALA A 60 3.18 -4.83 -13.58
CA ALA A 60 1.85 -4.23 -13.53
C ALA A 60 0.96 -4.67 -14.70
N TYR A 61 1.51 -4.72 -15.92
CA TYR A 61 0.77 -5.20 -17.08
C TYR A 61 0.34 -6.66 -16.94
N ARG A 62 1.17 -7.52 -16.35
CA ARG A 62 0.79 -8.92 -16.02
C ARG A 62 -0.33 -8.97 -14.98
N CYS A 63 -0.37 -8.01 -14.05
CA CYS A 63 -1.33 -7.93 -12.95
C CYS A 63 -2.56 -7.07 -13.24
N ARG A 64 -2.97 -6.92 -14.51
CA ARG A 64 -4.13 -6.08 -14.92
C ARG A 64 -4.05 -4.65 -14.39
N VAL A 65 -2.84 -4.08 -14.41
CA VAL A 65 -2.49 -2.69 -14.05
C VAL A 65 -2.79 -2.26 -12.62
N ARG A 66 -2.93 -3.21 -11.68
CA ARG A 66 -3.11 -2.95 -10.23
C ARG A 66 -2.02 -3.64 -9.43
N LEU A 67 -1.12 -2.87 -8.83
CA LEU A 67 -0.12 -3.36 -7.88
C LEU A 67 -0.13 -2.51 -6.61
N PRO A 68 -0.07 -3.13 -5.42
CA PRO A 68 0.18 -2.41 -4.18
C PRO A 68 1.54 -1.73 -4.25
N MET A 69 1.59 -0.48 -3.78
CA MET A 69 2.82 0.29 -3.65
C MET A 69 2.90 0.93 -2.28
N TYR A 70 4.12 1.06 -1.79
CA TYR A 70 4.48 1.80 -0.59
C TYR A 70 5.46 2.91 -0.95
N MET A 71 5.16 4.13 -0.48
CA MET A 71 6.05 5.28 -0.60
C MET A 71 6.57 5.60 0.80
N ASP A 72 7.88 5.49 0.98
CA ASP A 72 8.57 5.91 2.19
C ASP A 72 8.68 7.44 2.17
N HIS A 73 8.21 8.08 3.23
CA HIS A 73 8.19 9.53 3.40
C HIS A 73 8.84 9.91 4.73
N PHE A 74 9.31 11.16 4.83
CA PHE A 74 9.93 11.64 6.07
C PHE A 74 8.93 11.55 7.23
N GLY A 75 9.24 10.72 8.24
CA GLY A 75 8.45 10.55 9.47
C GLY A 75 7.86 9.15 9.68
N THR A 76 7.77 8.32 8.63
CA THR A 76 7.22 6.96 8.75
C THR A 76 8.11 5.97 7.99
N HIS A 77 8.96 5.24 8.71
CA HIS A 77 9.83 4.24 8.10
C HIS A 77 9.07 2.99 7.67
N LEU A 78 9.54 2.36 6.59
CA LEU A 78 9.00 1.10 6.07
C LEU A 78 8.71 0.04 7.14
N GLN A 79 9.55 -0.07 8.17
CA GLN A 79 9.35 -0.99 9.28
C GLN A 79 8.01 -0.75 10.02
N ALA A 80 7.63 0.51 10.26
CA ALA A 80 6.38 0.84 10.92
C ALA A 80 5.16 0.47 10.07
N PHE A 81 5.27 0.55 8.74
CA PHE A 81 4.23 0.08 7.84
C PHE A 81 4.10 -1.44 7.86
N CYS A 82 5.23 -2.17 7.77
CA CYS A 82 5.23 -3.62 7.88
C CYS A 82 4.61 -4.09 9.21
N ASP A 83 4.95 -3.44 10.33
CA ASP A 83 4.41 -3.76 11.65
C ASP A 83 2.87 -3.53 11.76
N VAL A 84 2.31 -2.59 10.98
CA VAL A 84 0.85 -2.35 10.92
C VAL A 84 0.18 -3.42 10.06
N VAL A 85 0.73 -3.70 8.87
CA VAL A 85 0.17 -4.71 7.96
C VAL A 85 0.19 -6.11 8.58
N SER A 86 1.28 -6.49 9.25
CA SER A 86 1.34 -7.77 9.97
C SER A 86 0.28 -7.88 11.08
N LYS A 87 0.02 -6.79 11.82
CA LYS A 87 -1.02 -6.77 12.86
C LYS A 87 -2.44 -6.85 12.31
N GLU A 88 -2.70 -6.29 11.12
CA GLU A 88 -4.01 -6.40 10.47
C GLU A 88 -4.28 -7.83 9.97
N ASN A 89 -3.26 -8.50 9.41
CA ASN A 89 -3.36 -9.91 9.00
C ASN A 89 -3.58 -10.86 10.20
N ASP A 90 -2.96 -10.59 11.35
CA ASP A 90 -3.16 -11.38 12.58
C ASP A 90 -4.59 -11.27 13.16
N ILE A 91 -5.33 -10.20 12.83
CA ILE A 91 -6.73 -10.04 13.26
C ILE A 91 -7.69 -10.84 12.37
N GLU A 92 -7.38 -10.99 11.08
CA GLU A 92 -8.21 -11.77 10.15
C GLU A 92 -8.16 -13.29 10.44
N ASP A 93 -7.02 -13.81 10.92
CA ASP A 93 -6.87 -15.21 11.33
C ASP A 93 -7.42 -15.52 12.76
N SER A 94 -7.81 -14.49 13.50
CA SER A 94 -8.37 -14.61 14.87
C SER A 94 -9.90 -14.50 14.91
N CYS A 95 -10.58 -14.21 13.79
CA CYS A 95 -12.03 -14.09 13.78
C CYS A 95 -12.75 -15.46 13.68
N SER A 96 -12.40 -16.37 14.59
CA SER A 96 -13.30 -17.39 15.07
C SER A 96 -13.35 -17.30 16.59
N VAL A 97 -14.55 -16.97 17.10
CA VAL A 97 -14.92 -16.86 18.52
C VAL A 97 -14.67 -15.48 19.16
N MET A 98 -15.65 -14.58 19.06
CA MET A 98 -16.55 -14.27 20.18
C MET A 98 -17.78 -13.51 19.66
N SER A 99 -18.83 -14.28 19.41
CA SER A 99 -20.20 -13.76 19.47
C SER A 99 -20.52 -13.43 20.94
N ASN A 100 -21.16 -12.28 21.18
CA ASN A 100 -21.96 -11.87 22.35
C ASN A 100 -21.39 -10.79 23.30
N MET A 101 -22.31 -9.88 23.69
CA MET A 101 -22.27 -8.77 24.68
C MET A 101 -21.65 -7.45 24.21
N SER A 102 -22.28 -6.26 24.28
CA SER A 102 -23.59 -5.81 24.74
C SER A 102 -23.81 -4.38 24.19
N MET A 103 -24.95 -4.09 23.55
CA MET A 103 -25.42 -2.71 23.31
C MET A 103 -26.70 -2.48 24.12
N GLU A 104 -26.53 -2.08 25.38
CA GLU A 104 -27.46 -1.21 26.09
C GLU A 104 -26.55 -0.07 26.59
N ILE A 105 -26.78 1.20 26.26
CA ILE A 105 -27.86 2.06 26.76
C ILE A 105 -27.87 3.29 25.84
N GLU A 106 -29.05 3.68 25.33
CA GLU A 106 -29.55 5.06 25.28
C GLU A 106 -30.76 5.16 24.33
N LYS A 107 -31.97 4.91 24.87
CA LYS A 107 -33.16 5.62 24.40
C LYS A 107 -34.17 5.78 25.52
N MET A 108 -33.77 6.53 26.55
CA MET A 108 -34.70 7.18 27.48
C MET A 108 -34.77 8.65 27.08
N THR A 109 -35.55 8.93 26.04
CA THR A 109 -36.16 10.25 25.77
C THR A 109 -37.06 10.08 24.56
N LEU A 110 -38.34 9.85 24.83
CA LEU A 110 -39.46 10.54 24.21
C LEU A 110 -40.69 10.18 25.04
N THR A 111 -41.30 11.23 25.55
CA THR A 111 -42.46 11.28 26.44
C THR A 111 -43.71 10.71 25.80
#